data_AF-A0A5C7VGA2-F1
#
_entry.id   AF-A0A5C7VGA2-F1
#
_cell.length_a   1.000
_cell.length_b   1.000
_cell.length_c   1.000
_cell.angle_alpha   90.00
_cell.angle_beta   90.00
_cell.angle_gamma   90.00
#
_symmetry.space_group_name_H-M   'P 1'
#
loop_
_entity.id
_entity.type
_entity.pdbx_description
1 polymer ?
#
loop_
_entity_poly.entity_id
_entity_poly.type
_entity_poly.pdbx_seq_one_letter_code
_entity_poly.pdbx_strand_id
1 'polypeptide(L)'
;MQADMTRSNGSERQKALTAALAQIEKSFGKGSIMRLGEGEAIEDIQVVSTGSLGLDIALGVGGLPRGRVIEVYGPESSGKTTLTLQVISEMQKIDGTCAFIDAEHALDVQYAQKLGVNLNNLLISQPDNGEQALEIADSLVRSGAVDLIVIDSVAALTPRAEIEGEMGDSLPGLQARLMSQALRKLTATIKKTNCTVIFINQ
;
A
#
# COMPACT_ATOMS: atom_id res chain seq x y z
N MET A 1 -55.08 5.03 28.90
CA MET A 1 -54.50 3.67 28.83
C MET A 1 -53.91 3.48 27.44
N GLN A 2 -52.68 3.96 27.21
CA GLN A 2 -51.84 3.67 26.04
C GLN A 2 -50.51 4.43 26.21
N ALA A 3 -49.59 3.86 26.98
CA ALA A 3 -48.23 4.36 27.12
C ALA A 3 -47.34 3.25 27.68
N ASP A 4 -47.26 2.08 27.03
CA ASP A 4 -46.24 1.08 27.38
C ASP A 4 -46.02 -0.01 26.31
N MET A 5 -45.65 0.37 25.06
CA MET A 5 -45.39 -0.61 24.00
C MET A 5 -44.04 -0.44 23.27
N THR A 6 -43.14 0.41 23.78
CA THR A 6 -41.91 0.79 23.04
C THR A 6 -40.61 0.24 23.65
N ARG A 7 -40.65 -0.57 24.73
CA ARG A 7 -39.44 -1.04 25.44
C ARG A 7 -39.17 -2.56 25.40
N SER A 8 -39.79 -3.34 24.51
CA SER A 8 -39.48 -4.78 24.34
C SER A 8 -38.66 -5.12 23.08
N ASN A 9 -38.46 -4.19 22.15
CA ASN A 9 -37.81 -4.45 20.85
C ASN A 9 -36.28 -4.58 20.88
N GLY A 10 -35.61 -4.15 21.96
CA GLY A 10 -34.14 -4.20 22.05
C GLY A 10 -33.58 -5.62 22.11
N SER A 11 -34.25 -6.51 22.84
CA SER A 11 -33.83 -7.91 23.01
C SER A 11 -33.99 -8.73 21.73
N GLU A 12 -35.12 -8.61 21.04
CA GLU A 12 -35.36 -9.32 19.78
C GLU A 12 -34.43 -8.83 18.67
N ARG A 13 -34.19 -7.51 18.59
CA ARG A 13 -33.23 -6.94 17.65
C ARG A 13 -31.79 -7.42 17.92
N GLN A 14 -31.41 -7.54 19.20
CA GLN A 14 -30.09 -8.03 19.57
C GLN A 14 -29.91 -9.52 19.24
N LYS A 15 -30.93 -10.37 19.49
CA LYS A 15 -30.91 -11.79 19.09
C LYS A 15 -30.78 -11.96 17.58
N ALA A 16 -31.58 -11.20 16.81
CA ALA A 16 -31.52 -11.22 15.35
C ALA A 16 -30.14 -10.79 14.84
N LEU A 17 -29.55 -9.76 15.45
CA LEU A 17 -28.19 -9.33 15.14
C LEU A 17 -27.16 -10.43 15.43
N THR A 18 -27.20 -11.06 16.62
CA THR A 18 -26.27 -12.14 16.97
C THR A 18 -26.40 -13.35 16.02
N ALA A 19 -27.63 -13.72 15.64
CA ALA A 19 -27.85 -14.80 14.68
C ALA A 19 -27.29 -14.48 13.29
N ALA A 20 -27.49 -13.23 12.82
CA ALA A 20 -26.93 -12.76 11.56
C ALA A 20 -25.38 -12.76 11.58
N LEU A 21 -24.77 -12.29 12.67
CA LEU A 21 -23.31 -12.31 12.84
C LEU A 21 -22.76 -13.73 12.78
N ALA A 22 -23.36 -14.67 13.50
CA ALA A 22 -22.96 -16.08 13.50
C ALA A 22 -23.13 -16.75 12.12
N GLN A 23 -24.18 -16.39 11.39
CA GLN A 23 -24.41 -16.91 10.04
C GLN A 23 -23.36 -16.39 9.04
N ILE A 24 -22.97 -15.12 9.15
CA ILE A 24 -21.91 -14.51 8.33
C ILE A 24 -20.57 -15.20 8.64
N GLU A 25 -20.22 -15.36 9.91
CA GLU A 25 -18.97 -16.02 10.31
C GLU A 25 -18.90 -17.49 9.83
N LYS A 26 -20.02 -18.22 9.90
CA LYS A 26 -20.10 -19.59 9.37
C LYS A 26 -19.95 -19.65 7.85
N SER A 27 -20.45 -18.65 7.13
CA SER A 27 -20.45 -18.63 5.66
C SER A 27 -19.14 -18.13 5.07
N PHE A 28 -18.45 -17.21 5.76
CA PHE A 28 -17.27 -16.50 5.23
C PHE A 28 -16.00 -16.67 6.08
N GLY A 29 -16.05 -17.44 7.16
CA GLY A 29 -14.91 -17.75 8.03
C GLY A 29 -14.81 -16.81 9.24
N LYS A 30 -13.99 -17.23 10.22
CA LYS A 30 -13.70 -16.45 11.43
C LYS A 30 -13.14 -15.07 11.07
N GLY A 31 -13.65 -14.03 11.73
CA GLY A 31 -13.22 -12.64 11.52
C GLY A 31 -13.78 -11.95 10.28
N SER A 32 -14.69 -12.60 9.54
CA SER A 32 -15.43 -11.96 8.42
C SER A 32 -16.37 -10.83 8.87
N ILE A 33 -16.80 -10.86 10.14
CA ILE A 33 -17.53 -9.77 10.78
C ILE A 33 -17.20 -9.75 12.28
N MET A 34 -16.89 -8.58 12.83
CA MET A 34 -16.57 -8.42 14.25
C MET A 34 -17.00 -7.03 14.71
N ARG A 35 -17.34 -6.90 15.99
CA ARG A 35 -17.56 -5.57 16.57
C ARG A 35 -16.21 -4.88 16.65
N LEU A 36 -16.16 -3.63 16.24
CA LEU A 36 -14.92 -2.86 16.15
C LEU A 36 -14.18 -2.71 17.50
N GLY A 37 -14.90 -2.86 18.64
CA GLY A 37 -14.32 -2.88 19.98
C GLY A 37 -14.17 -4.26 20.63
N GLU A 38 -14.60 -5.34 19.97
CA GLU A 38 -14.42 -6.74 20.44
C GLU A 38 -13.42 -7.54 19.58
N GLY A 39 -12.88 -6.92 18.52
CA GLY A 39 -11.69 -7.44 17.84
C GLY A 39 -10.48 -7.38 18.77
N GLU A 40 -9.45 -8.17 18.46
CA GLU A 40 -8.12 -8.05 19.06
C GLU A 40 -7.78 -6.56 19.23
N ALA A 41 -7.29 -6.20 20.43
CA ALA A 41 -6.91 -4.82 20.77
C ALA A 41 -6.31 -4.16 19.53
N ILE A 42 -6.89 -3.04 19.07
CA ILE A 42 -6.48 -2.32 17.86
C ILE A 42 -4.96 -2.44 17.78
N GLU A 43 -4.45 -3.33 16.93
CA GLU A 43 -3.02 -3.59 16.90
C GLU A 43 -2.39 -2.23 16.62
N ASP A 44 -1.47 -1.80 17.50
CA ASP A 44 -0.77 -0.55 17.30
C ASP A 44 -0.28 -0.54 15.85
N ILE A 45 -0.78 0.43 15.08
CA ILE A 45 -0.49 0.51 13.66
C ILE A 45 1.01 0.70 13.58
N GLN A 46 1.72 -0.33 13.14
CA GLN A 46 3.15 -0.21 12.97
C GLN A 46 3.44 0.86 11.92
N VAL A 47 4.39 1.73 12.19
CA VAL A 47 4.76 2.83 11.31
C VAL A 47 6.26 2.79 11.00
N VAL A 48 6.63 3.39 9.88
CA VAL A 48 8.02 3.74 9.55
C VAL A 48 8.13 5.26 9.43
N SER A 49 9.17 5.86 9.99
CA SER A 49 9.39 7.31 9.88
C SER A 49 9.53 7.72 8.42
N THR A 50 9.06 8.90 8.08
CA THR A 50 9.29 9.51 6.77
C THR A 50 10.69 10.09 6.60
N GLY A 51 11.50 10.10 7.66
CA GLY A 51 12.76 10.87 7.75
C GLY A 51 12.53 12.37 7.99
N SER A 52 11.27 12.82 8.07
CA SER A 52 10.88 14.20 8.33
C SER A 52 10.00 14.27 9.57
N LEU A 53 10.53 14.82 10.66
CA LEU A 53 9.80 14.99 11.92
C LEU A 53 8.49 15.78 11.72
N GLY A 54 8.52 16.82 10.88
CA GLY A 54 7.33 17.61 10.59
C GLY A 54 6.23 16.81 9.91
N LEU A 55 6.60 15.92 8.98
CA LEU A 55 5.65 15.08 8.27
C LEU A 55 5.13 13.95 9.18
N ASP A 56 5.99 13.32 9.98
CA ASP A 56 5.59 12.28 10.94
C ASP A 56 4.57 12.80 11.96
N ILE A 57 4.76 14.03 12.45
CA ILE A 57 3.79 14.71 13.32
C ILE A 57 2.49 14.99 12.56
N ALA A 58 2.57 15.50 11.33
CA ALA A 58 1.39 15.84 10.53
C ALA A 58 0.53 14.63 10.19
N LEU A 59 1.13 13.44 10.03
CA LEU A 59 0.41 12.19 9.80
C LEU A 59 -0.34 11.68 11.03
N GLY A 60 -0.04 12.19 12.24
CA GLY A 60 -0.74 11.89 13.49
C GLY A 60 -0.46 10.50 14.08
N VAL A 61 0.11 9.59 13.29
CA VAL A 61 0.51 8.24 13.72
C VAL A 61 2.03 8.09 13.87
N GLY A 62 2.80 9.16 13.62
CA GLY A 62 4.26 9.16 13.79
C GLY A 62 5.05 8.60 12.61
N GLY A 63 4.42 8.41 11.45
CA GLY A 63 5.08 7.92 10.23
C GLY A 63 4.10 7.32 9.23
N LEU A 64 4.64 6.61 8.25
CA LEU A 64 3.86 5.89 7.25
C LEU A 64 3.38 4.54 7.81
N PRO A 65 2.07 4.22 7.72
CA PRO A 65 1.55 2.96 8.25
C PRO A 65 2.03 1.75 7.42
N ARG A 66 2.47 0.71 8.13
CA ARG A 66 2.90 -0.56 7.54
C ARG A 66 1.74 -1.38 7.01
N GLY A 67 2.00 -2.19 5.98
CA GLY A 67 0.97 -3.03 5.36
C GLY A 67 -0.10 -2.23 4.63
N ARG A 68 0.24 -1.06 4.07
CA ARG A 68 -0.67 -0.17 3.32
C ARG A 68 -0.08 0.26 1.98
N VAL A 69 -0.98 0.69 1.09
CA VAL A 69 -0.63 1.43 -0.12
C VAL A 69 -0.58 2.92 0.23
N ILE A 70 0.47 3.59 -0.24
CA ILE A 70 0.72 5.02 -0.03
C ILE A 70 1.01 5.64 -1.38
N GLU A 71 0.52 6.84 -1.61
CA GLU A 71 0.79 7.61 -2.82
C GLU A 71 1.50 8.92 -2.45
N VAL A 72 2.60 9.21 -3.16
CA VAL A 72 3.34 10.46 -3.06
C VAL A 72 3.29 11.12 -4.44
N TYR A 73 2.54 12.21 -4.55
CA TYR A 73 2.37 12.93 -5.81
C TYR A 73 2.77 14.40 -5.68
N GLY A 74 3.05 15.03 -6.82
CA GLY A 74 3.39 16.44 -6.88
C GLY A 74 4.26 16.79 -8.08
N PRO A 75 4.56 18.09 -8.27
CA PRO A 75 5.30 18.57 -9.42
C PRO A 75 6.66 17.87 -9.62
N GLU A 76 7.18 17.97 -10.83
CA GLU A 76 8.56 17.58 -11.11
C GLU A 76 9.54 18.30 -10.18
N SER A 77 10.57 17.58 -9.74
CA SER A 77 11.59 18.09 -8.79
C SER A 77 11.05 18.58 -7.44
N SER A 78 9.81 18.26 -7.05
CA SER A 78 9.24 18.61 -5.74
C SER A 78 9.82 17.79 -4.57
N GLY A 79 10.65 16.78 -4.85
CA GLY A 79 11.31 15.95 -3.84
C GLY A 79 10.64 14.60 -3.57
N LYS A 80 9.74 14.13 -4.44
CA LYS A 80 9.05 12.83 -4.32
C LYS A 80 10.04 11.67 -4.10
N THR A 81 10.98 11.47 -5.01
CA THR A 81 12.02 10.44 -4.91
C THR A 81 12.95 10.67 -3.72
N THR A 82 13.29 11.92 -3.39
CA THR A 82 14.07 12.23 -2.18
C THR A 82 13.35 11.75 -0.91
N LEU A 83 12.05 12.02 -0.79
CA LEU A 83 11.24 11.60 0.33
C LEU A 83 11.18 10.07 0.42
N THR A 84 10.92 9.37 -0.67
CA THR A 84 10.84 7.90 -0.67
C THR A 84 12.19 7.23 -0.35
N LEU A 85 13.30 7.80 -0.81
CA LEU A 85 14.64 7.34 -0.44
C LEU A 85 14.93 7.56 1.06
N GLN A 86 14.43 8.66 1.66
CA GLN A 86 14.50 8.84 3.12
C GLN A 86 13.68 7.78 3.86
N VAL A 87 12.46 7.46 3.40
CA VAL A 87 11.67 6.37 3.99
C VAL A 87 12.38 5.02 3.89
N ILE A 88 13.04 4.74 2.75
CA ILE A 88 13.86 3.53 2.57
C ILE A 88 14.99 3.49 3.61
N SER A 89 15.71 4.60 3.77
CA SER A 89 16.77 4.73 4.78
C SER A 89 16.23 4.47 6.19
N GLU A 90 15.08 5.04 6.57
CA GLU A 90 14.43 4.79 7.87
C GLU A 90 13.97 3.34 8.05
N MET A 91 13.42 2.70 7.00
CA MET A 91 13.05 1.28 7.06
C MET A 91 14.27 0.38 7.23
N GLN A 92 15.37 0.66 6.54
CA GLN A 92 16.60 -0.11 6.65
C GLN A 92 17.25 0.03 8.04
N LYS A 93 17.09 1.16 8.73
CA LYS A 93 17.59 1.35 10.10
C LYS A 93 16.91 0.45 11.14
N ILE A 94 15.70 -0.02 10.85
CA ILE A 94 14.97 -0.98 11.68
C ILE A 94 15.06 -2.41 11.12
N ASP A 95 16.15 -2.70 10.40
CA ASP A 95 16.47 -3.99 9.76
C ASP A 95 15.43 -4.44 8.71
N GLY A 96 14.63 -3.51 8.18
CA GLY A 96 13.65 -3.79 7.15
C GLY A 96 14.26 -3.95 5.76
N THR A 97 13.75 -4.91 5.00
CA THR A 97 14.15 -5.16 3.61
C THR A 97 13.36 -4.26 2.66
N CYS A 98 14.07 -3.55 1.78
CA CYS A 98 13.46 -2.59 0.86
C CYS A 98 13.68 -2.99 -0.61
N ALA A 99 12.72 -2.64 -1.45
CA ALA A 99 12.84 -2.72 -2.90
C ALA A 99 12.46 -1.41 -3.58
N PHE A 100 13.12 -1.12 -4.69
CA PHE A 100 12.87 0.04 -5.54
C PHE A 100 12.62 -0.43 -6.97
N ILE A 101 11.42 -0.17 -7.47
CA ILE A 101 11.02 -0.41 -8.86
C ILE A 101 11.20 0.91 -9.61
N ASP A 102 12.33 1.03 -10.30
CA ASP A 102 12.73 2.22 -11.07
C ASP A 102 12.17 2.08 -12.49
N ALA A 103 10.90 2.44 -12.66
CA ALA A 103 10.24 2.49 -13.97
C ALA A 103 10.65 3.72 -14.79
N GLU A 104 11.08 4.81 -14.14
CA GLU A 104 11.61 6.02 -14.81
C GLU A 104 13.07 5.88 -15.28
N HIS A 105 13.78 4.85 -14.83
CA HIS A 105 15.20 4.60 -15.14
C HIS A 105 16.09 5.80 -14.74
N ALA A 106 15.71 6.49 -13.66
CA ALA A 106 16.25 7.80 -13.29
C ALA A 106 16.91 7.82 -11.89
N LEU A 107 17.00 6.66 -11.21
CA LEU A 107 17.56 6.59 -9.86
C LEU A 107 19.07 6.89 -9.83
N ASP A 108 19.46 7.97 -9.15
CA ASP A 108 20.87 8.26 -8.84
C ASP A 108 21.31 7.49 -7.58
N VAL A 109 22.11 6.45 -7.80
CA VAL A 109 22.67 5.58 -6.76
C VAL A 109 23.58 6.36 -5.78
N GLN A 110 24.37 7.33 -6.26
CA GLN A 110 25.24 8.12 -5.39
C GLN A 110 24.43 9.05 -4.50
N TYR A 111 23.34 9.63 -5.04
CA TYR A 111 22.43 10.45 -4.27
C TYR A 111 21.70 9.62 -3.20
N ALA A 112 21.18 8.45 -3.55
CA ALA A 112 20.56 7.53 -2.58
C ALA A 112 21.51 7.18 -1.42
N GLN A 113 22.78 6.89 -1.71
CA GLN A 113 23.79 6.62 -0.67
C GLN A 113 24.00 7.82 0.26
N LYS A 114 24.06 9.04 -0.28
CA LYS A 114 24.19 10.29 0.51
C LYS A 114 22.98 10.53 1.41
N LEU A 115 21.80 10.06 1.01
CA LEU A 115 20.58 10.11 1.81
C LEU A 115 20.52 9.03 2.92
N GLY A 116 21.53 8.16 3.02
CA GLY A 116 21.64 7.14 4.06
C GLY A 116 21.10 5.77 3.66
N VAL A 117 20.71 5.58 2.40
CA VAL A 117 20.28 4.27 1.90
C VAL A 117 21.45 3.30 1.87
N ASN A 118 21.27 2.14 2.48
CA ASN A 118 22.19 1.02 2.36
C ASN A 118 21.98 0.30 1.03
N LEU A 119 22.78 0.67 0.05
CA LEU A 119 22.71 0.16 -1.32
C LEU A 119 22.96 -1.35 -1.42
N ASN A 120 23.77 -1.93 -0.53
CA ASN A 120 24.06 -3.37 -0.57
C ASN A 120 22.83 -4.24 -0.24
N ASN A 121 21.88 -3.66 0.50
CA ASN A 121 20.66 -4.33 0.96
C ASN A 121 19.40 -3.75 0.32
N LEU A 122 19.52 -2.94 -0.74
CA LEU A 122 18.39 -2.43 -1.50
C LEU A 122 18.18 -3.30 -2.75
N LEU A 123 17.01 -3.91 -2.88
CA LEU A 123 16.61 -4.60 -4.11
C LEU A 123 16.22 -3.55 -5.16
N ILE A 124 16.73 -3.67 -6.38
CA ILE A 124 16.39 -2.75 -7.48
C ILE A 124 15.86 -3.56 -8.66
N SER A 125 14.82 -3.05 -9.30
CA SER A 125 14.29 -3.58 -10.56
C SER A 125 14.05 -2.44 -11.53
N GLN A 126 14.50 -2.60 -12.77
CA GLN A 126 14.22 -1.70 -13.90
C GLN A 126 13.38 -2.47 -14.92
N PRO A 127 12.05 -2.41 -14.80
CA PRO A 127 11.15 -3.14 -15.67
C PRO A 127 11.06 -2.50 -17.08
N ASP A 128 10.73 -3.32 -18.06
CA ASP A 128 10.48 -2.98 -19.45
C ASP A 128 9.06 -2.43 -19.69
N ASN A 129 8.09 -2.79 -18.84
CA ASN A 129 6.69 -2.35 -18.95
C ASN A 129 5.95 -2.36 -17.60
N GLY A 130 4.78 -1.72 -17.58
CA GLY A 130 3.95 -1.59 -16.39
C GLY A 130 3.43 -2.92 -15.82
N GLU A 131 3.08 -3.88 -16.67
CA GLU A 131 2.66 -5.22 -16.22
C GLU A 131 3.79 -5.91 -15.44
N GLN A 132 5.00 -5.93 -16.00
CA GLN A 132 6.17 -6.55 -15.38
C GLN A 132 6.51 -5.86 -14.05
N ALA A 133 6.50 -4.53 -14.01
CA ALA A 133 6.73 -3.76 -12.79
C ALA A 133 5.78 -4.18 -11.65
N LEU A 134 4.48 -4.29 -11.96
CA LEU A 134 3.45 -4.66 -10.99
C LEU A 134 3.50 -6.15 -10.62
N GLU A 135 3.88 -7.04 -11.54
CA GLU A 135 4.11 -8.46 -11.25
C GLU A 135 5.31 -8.69 -10.34
N ILE A 136 6.39 -7.93 -10.53
CA ILE A 136 7.56 -7.95 -9.64
C ILE A 136 7.14 -7.48 -8.25
N ALA A 137 6.48 -6.32 -8.14
CA ALA A 137 5.99 -5.82 -6.86
C ALA A 137 5.08 -6.83 -6.15
N ASP A 138 4.13 -7.43 -6.87
CA ASP A 138 3.19 -8.42 -6.34
C ASP A 138 3.89 -9.72 -5.88
N SER A 139 4.96 -10.13 -6.58
CA SER A 139 5.78 -11.27 -6.19
C SER A 139 6.62 -10.99 -4.94
N LEU A 140 7.20 -9.79 -4.84
CA LEU A 140 7.93 -9.33 -3.66
C LEU A 140 7.01 -9.23 -2.43
N VAL A 141 5.83 -8.63 -2.57
CA VAL A 141 4.83 -8.58 -1.48
C VAL A 141 4.47 -9.99 -1.03
N ARG A 142 4.10 -10.88 -1.96
CA ARG A 142 3.73 -12.27 -1.63
C ARG A 142 4.81 -13.07 -0.93
N SER A 143 6.09 -12.76 -1.17
CA SER A 143 7.20 -13.45 -0.51
C SER A 143 7.18 -13.28 1.02
N GLY A 144 6.60 -12.19 1.51
CA GLY A 144 6.63 -11.81 2.93
C GLY A 144 8.02 -11.42 3.43
N ALA A 145 9.01 -11.32 2.55
CA ALA A 145 10.40 -11.02 2.88
C ALA A 145 10.78 -9.54 2.65
N VAL A 146 9.88 -8.73 2.11
CA VAL A 146 10.10 -7.30 1.83
C VAL A 146 9.14 -6.47 2.69
N ASP A 147 9.68 -5.46 3.37
CA ASP A 147 8.94 -4.60 4.29
C ASP A 147 8.46 -3.31 3.61
N LEU A 148 9.19 -2.83 2.60
CA LEU A 148 8.88 -1.60 1.87
C LEU A 148 9.22 -1.74 0.38
N ILE A 149 8.27 -1.38 -0.49
CA ILE A 149 8.47 -1.28 -1.94
C ILE A 149 8.14 0.14 -2.37
N VAL A 150 9.02 0.77 -3.14
CA VAL A 150 8.77 2.03 -3.83
C VAL A 150 8.66 1.76 -5.32
N ILE A 151 7.65 2.34 -5.97
CA ILE A 151 7.45 2.29 -7.43
C ILE A 151 7.56 3.72 -7.96
N ASP A 152 8.65 3.99 -8.70
CA ASP A 152 8.97 5.29 -9.27
C ASP A 152 8.95 5.21 -10.80
N SER A 153 7.88 5.59 -11.50
CA SER A 153 6.62 6.17 -11.01
C SER A 153 5.41 5.53 -11.71
N VAL A 154 4.20 5.83 -11.23
CA VAL A 154 2.95 5.38 -11.86
C VAL A 154 2.88 5.84 -13.31
N ALA A 155 3.30 7.07 -13.61
CA ALA A 155 3.29 7.62 -14.96
C ALA A 155 4.14 6.79 -15.94
N ALA A 156 5.24 6.19 -15.46
CA ALA A 156 6.13 5.33 -16.23
C ALA A 156 5.69 3.85 -16.29
N LEU A 157 4.55 3.47 -15.67
CA LEU A 157 3.97 2.13 -15.80
C LEU A 157 3.24 1.96 -17.14
N THR A 158 3.95 2.16 -18.23
CA THR A 158 3.42 2.07 -19.59
C THR A 158 3.04 0.62 -19.91
N PRO A 159 1.78 0.34 -20.26
CA PRO A 159 1.35 -1.00 -20.63
C PRO A 159 2.09 -1.51 -21.86
N ARG A 160 2.38 -2.81 -21.91
CA ARG A 160 3.10 -3.42 -23.04
C ARG A 160 2.50 -3.11 -24.41
N ALA A 161 1.17 -3.11 -24.52
CA ALA A 161 0.48 -2.81 -25.78
C ALA A 161 0.68 -1.35 -26.25
N GLU A 162 0.98 -0.43 -25.34
CA GLU A 162 1.30 0.97 -25.67
C GLU A 162 2.76 1.10 -26.13
N ILE A 163 3.69 0.34 -25.54
CA ILE A 163 5.10 0.29 -25.94
C ILE A 163 5.29 -0.35 -27.32
N GLU A 164 4.53 -1.41 -27.62
CA GLU A 164 4.56 -2.11 -28.92
C GLU A 164 3.75 -1.40 -30.01
N GLY A 165 2.89 -0.44 -29.63
CA GLY A 165 2.06 0.34 -30.54
C GLY A 165 2.81 1.47 -31.26
N GLU A 166 2.12 2.15 -32.18
CA GLU A 166 2.67 3.32 -32.87
C GLU A 166 2.36 4.62 -32.10
N MET A 167 3.25 5.61 -32.22
CA MET A 167 3.02 6.92 -31.60
C MET A 167 1.77 7.57 -32.20
N GLY A 168 0.78 7.84 -31.35
CA GLY A 168 -0.52 8.38 -31.75
C GLY A 168 -1.66 7.35 -31.74
N ASP A 169 -1.36 6.08 -31.48
CA ASP A 169 -2.39 5.07 -31.25
C ASP A 169 -3.23 5.42 -30.01
N SER A 170 -4.56 5.31 -30.16
CA SER A 170 -5.49 5.62 -29.09
C SER A 170 -5.85 4.34 -28.32
N LEU A 171 -5.27 4.20 -27.12
CA LEU A 171 -5.55 3.11 -26.18
C LEU A 171 -6.14 3.68 -24.87
N PRO A 172 -7.34 4.29 -24.91
CA PRO A 172 -7.86 5.06 -23.79
C PRO A 172 -8.06 4.20 -22.54
N GLY A 173 -7.48 4.65 -21.43
CA GLY A 173 -7.67 4.06 -20.10
C GLY A 173 -6.94 2.73 -19.86
N LEU A 174 -5.96 2.37 -20.70
CA LEU A 174 -5.23 1.12 -20.55
C LEU A 174 -4.45 1.06 -19.22
N GLN A 175 -3.70 2.11 -18.90
CA GLN A 175 -2.98 2.24 -17.63
C GLN A 175 -3.92 2.21 -16.42
N ALA A 176 -5.07 2.89 -16.48
CA ALA A 176 -6.06 2.88 -15.40
C ALA A 176 -6.63 1.48 -15.14
N ARG A 177 -6.87 0.70 -16.20
CA ARG A 177 -7.32 -0.71 -16.09
C ARG A 177 -6.23 -1.59 -15.49
N LEU A 178 -4.98 -1.42 -15.93
CA LEU A 178 -3.81 -2.12 -15.41
C LEU A 178 -3.67 -1.89 -13.90
N MET A 179 -3.66 -0.62 -13.47
CA MET A 179 -3.58 -0.23 -12.06
C MET A 179 -4.75 -0.78 -11.24
N SER A 180 -5.98 -0.70 -11.76
CA SER A 180 -7.17 -1.23 -11.09
C SER A 180 -7.08 -2.74 -10.86
N GLN A 181 -6.53 -3.47 -11.82
CA GLN A 181 -6.33 -4.91 -11.71
C GLN A 181 -5.21 -5.26 -10.72
N ALA A 182 -4.09 -4.55 -10.77
CA ALA A 182 -2.95 -4.79 -9.90
C ALA A 182 -3.26 -4.44 -8.44
N LEU A 183 -3.83 -3.26 -8.15
CA LEU A 183 -4.19 -2.85 -6.79
C LEU A 183 -5.18 -3.81 -6.14
N ARG A 184 -6.12 -4.37 -6.91
CA ARG A 184 -7.07 -5.39 -6.42
C ARG A 184 -6.36 -6.66 -5.94
N LYS A 185 -5.29 -7.08 -6.62
CA LYS A 185 -4.48 -8.24 -6.22
C LYS A 185 -3.54 -7.90 -5.05
N LEU A 186 -2.91 -6.73 -5.10
CA LEU A 186 -1.91 -6.29 -4.13
C LEU A 186 -2.51 -6.02 -2.75
N THR A 187 -3.63 -5.30 -2.66
CA THR A 187 -4.15 -4.75 -1.38
C THR A 187 -4.35 -5.83 -0.31
N ALA A 188 -4.92 -6.98 -0.69
CA ALA A 188 -5.16 -8.09 0.24
C ALA A 188 -3.84 -8.73 0.73
N THR A 189 -2.83 -8.78 -0.13
CA THR A 189 -1.52 -9.39 0.17
C THR A 189 -0.63 -8.45 0.99
N ILE A 190 -0.67 -7.16 0.67
CA ILE A 190 0.04 -6.08 1.40
C ILE A 190 -0.33 -6.11 2.89
N LYS A 191 -1.62 -6.18 3.23
CA LYS A 191 -2.04 -6.23 4.63
C LYS A 191 -1.61 -7.51 5.35
N LYS A 192 -1.62 -8.66 4.66
CA LYS A 192 -1.23 -9.96 5.25
C LYS A 192 0.28 -10.07 5.50
N THR A 193 1.09 -9.41 4.68
CA THR A 193 2.56 -9.48 4.70
C THR A 193 3.18 -8.30 5.43
N ASN A 194 2.38 -7.31 5.80
CA ASN A 194 2.80 -6.08 6.44
C ASN A 194 3.87 -5.28 5.64
N CYS A 195 3.93 -5.53 4.32
CA CYS A 195 4.74 -4.78 3.37
C CYS A 195 4.04 -3.46 3.04
N THR A 196 4.75 -2.34 3.12
CA THR A 196 4.27 -1.05 2.61
C THR A 196 4.60 -0.91 1.13
N VAL A 197 3.67 -0.38 0.33
CA VAL A 197 3.93 -0.08 -1.08
C VAL A 197 3.69 1.40 -1.32
N ILE A 198 4.72 2.13 -1.74
CA ILE A 198 4.66 3.55 -2.09
C ILE A 198 4.65 3.69 -3.61
N PHE A 199 3.64 4.35 -4.15
CA PHE A 199 3.59 4.78 -5.53
C PHE A 199 4.00 6.26 -5.61
N ILE A 200 4.99 6.57 -6.44
CA ILE A 200 5.26 7.95 -6.84
C ILE A 200 4.38 8.27 -8.05
N ASN A 201 3.80 9.47 -8.05
CA ASN A 201 2.95 9.94 -9.15
C ASN A 201 3.26 11.40 -9.50
N GLN A 202 2.94 11.83 -10.72
CA GLN A 202 3.19 13.19 -11.23
C GLN A 202 1.96 14.08 -11.07
#